data_AF-A0A6V7LUN0-F1
#
_entry.id   AF-A0A6V7LUN0-F1
#
_cell.length_a   1.000
_cell.length_b   1.000
_cell.length_c   1.000
_cell.angle_alpha   90.00
_cell.angle_beta   90.00
_cell.angle_gamma   90.00
#
_symmetry.space_group_name_H-M   'P 1'
#
loop_
_entity.id
_entity.type
_entity.pdbx_description
1 polymer ?
#
loop_
_entity_poly.entity_id
_entity_poly.type
_entity_poly.pdbx_seq_one_letter_code
_entity_poly.pdbx_strand_id
1 'polypeptide(L)' 'INWLETCRDMFSMNPEVTVTGTETLTVPGKAYISELGELLSRTSARTI' A
#
# COMPACT_ATOMS: atom_id res chain seq x y z
N ILE A 1 -3.32 6.54 -1.28
CA ILE A 1 -2.94 5.17 -1.69
C ILE A 1 -4.06 4.22 -1.28
N ASN A 2 -4.55 3.38 -2.20
CA ASN A 2 -5.49 2.31 -1.85
C ASN A 2 -4.70 1.03 -1.54
N TRP A 3 -4.38 0.83 -0.27
CA TRP A 3 -3.52 -0.27 0.19
C TRP A 3 -4.11 -1.65 -0.09
N LEU A 4 -5.44 -1.81 -0.04
CA LEU A 4 -6.10 -3.08 -0.31
C LEU A 4 -5.87 -3.51 -1.76
N GLU A 5 -6.08 -2.60 -2.71
CA GLU A 5 -5.84 -2.86 -4.13
C GLU A 5 -4.35 -3.09 -4.40
N THR A 6 -3.46 -2.28 -3.80
CA THR A 6 -2.00 -2.51 -3.93
C THR A 6 -1.58 -3.90 -3.42
N CYS A 7 -2.13 -4.36 -2.29
CA CYS A 7 -1.86 -5.69 -1.78
C CYS A 7 -2.44 -6.78 -2.70
N ARG A 8 -3.66 -6.59 -3.23
CA ARG A 8 -4.26 -7.53 -4.20
C ARG A 8 -3.43 -7.65 -5.46
N ASP A 9 -2.97 -6.53 -6.01
CA ASP A 9 -2.11 -6.51 -7.19
C ASP A 9 -0.79 -7.24 -6.92
N MET A 10 -0.16 -6.99 -5.77
CA MET A 10 1.10 -7.62 -5.39
C MET A 10 0.98 -9.13 -5.23
N PHE A 11 -0.13 -9.61 -4.66
CA PHE A 11 -0.38 -11.05 -4.47
C PHE A 11 -1.14 -11.70 -5.63
N SER A 12 -1.47 -10.96 -6.70
CA SER A 12 -2.26 -11.46 -7.84
C SER A 12 -1.63 -12.65 -8.54
N MET A 13 -0.30 -12.78 -8.51
CA MET A 13 0.44 -13.90 -9.09
C MET A 13 0.39 -15.18 -8.23
N ASN A 14 -0.10 -15.10 -6.99
CA ASN A 14 -0.19 -16.21 -6.05
C ASN A 14 -1.68 -16.53 -5.80
N PRO A 15 -2.32 -17.37 -6.63
CA PRO A 15 -3.78 -17.60 -6.57
C PRO A 15 -4.26 -18.25 -5.26
N GLU A 16 -3.35 -18.82 -4.46
CA GLU A 16 -3.66 -19.38 -3.13
C GLU A 16 -3.80 -18.29 -2.05
N VAL A 17 -3.38 -17.05 -2.33
CA VAL A 17 -3.42 -15.92 -1.41
C VAL A 17 -4.58 -15.01 -1.79
N THR A 18 -5.63 -15.00 -0.96
CA THR A 18 -6.74 -14.05 -1.08
C THR A 18 -6.56 -12.90 -0.09
N VAL A 19 -6.52 -11.66 -0.58
CA VAL A 19 -6.45 -10.45 0.26
C VAL A 19 -7.85 -9.85 0.42
N THR A 20 -8.37 -9.93 1.64
CA THR A 20 -9.75 -9.58 2.00
C THR A 20 -9.87 -8.21 2.66
N GLY A 21 -8.77 -7.66 3.18
CA GLY A 21 -8.72 -6.40 3.93
C GLY A 21 -8.87 -6.57 5.44
N THR A 22 -9.05 -7.80 5.94
CA THR A 22 -9.06 -8.10 7.39
C THR A 22 -7.69 -8.56 7.89
N GLU A 23 -6.69 -8.63 7.03
CA GLU A 23 -5.35 -9.10 7.37
C GLU A 23 -4.65 -8.11 8.33
N THR A 24 -3.95 -8.66 9.32
CA THR A 24 -3.10 -7.85 10.21
C THR A 24 -1.77 -7.60 9.53
N LEU A 25 -1.41 -6.33 9.32
CA LEU A 25 -0.14 -5.92 8.73
C LEU A 25 0.77 -5.35 9.81
N THR A 26 2.01 -5.83 9.86
CA THR A 26 3.06 -5.16 10.64
C THR A 26 3.62 -4.02 9.81
N VAL A 27 3.43 -2.80 10.30
CA VAL A 27 3.93 -1.58 9.65
C VAL A 27 5.15 -1.05 10.42
N PRO A 28 6.38 -1.39 10.00
CA PRO A 28 7.56 -0.76 10.58
C PRO A 28 7.59 0.73 10.22
N GLY A 29 7.97 1.58 11.17
CA GLY A 29 8.08 3.02 10.92
C GLY A 29 6.76 3.68 10.54
N LYS A 30 5.70 3.51 11.35
CA LYS A 30 4.36 4.07 11.09
C LYS A 30 4.37 5.57 10.72
N ALA A 31 5.27 6.36 11.31
CA ALA A 31 5.43 7.78 10.99
C ALA A 31 5.85 8.00 9.52
N TYR A 32 6.79 7.20 9.03
CA TYR A 32 7.28 7.26 7.65
C TYR A 32 6.15 7.06 6.63
N ILE A 33 5.24 6.11 6.86
CA ILE A 33 4.11 5.90 5.93
C ILE A 33 3.18 7.11 5.87
N SER A 34 2.93 7.75 7.01
CA SER A 34 2.11 8.97 7.05
C SER A 34 2.78 10.12 6.29
N GLU A 35 4.07 10.36 6.54
CA GLU A 35 4.86 11.41 5.88
C GLU A 35 4.98 11.16 4.37
N LEU A 36 5.22 9.91 3.97
CA LEU A 36 5.26 9.50 2.57
C LEU A 36 3.90 9.72 1.91
N GLY A 37 2.80 9.36 2.58
CA GLY A 37 1.45 9.61 2.08
C GLY A 37 1.19 11.09 1.83
N GLU A 38 1.63 11.96 2.73
CA GLU A 38 1.52 13.41 2.57
C GLU A 38 2.38 13.92 1.40
N LEU A 39 3.63 13.48 1.30
CA LEU A 39 4.54 13.84 0.20
C LEU A 39 3.96 13.44 -1.16
N LEU A 40 3.47 12.20 -1.28
CA LEU A 40 2.87 11.69 -2.50
C LEU A 40 1.59 12.43 -2.87
N SER A 41 0.80 12.89 -1.89
CA SER A 41 -0.41 13.68 -2.17
C SER A 41 -0.11 15.02 -2.85
N ARG A 42 1.11 15.54 -2.69
CA ARG A 42 1.57 16.82 -3.26
C ARG A 42 2.50 16.64 -4.46
N THR A 43 2.88 15.40 -4.77
CA THR A 43 3.82 15.08 -5.85
C THR A 43 3.04 14.60 -7.08
N SER A 44 3.31 15.18 -8.24
CA SER A 44 2.62 14.77 -9.46
C SER A 44 2.99 13.33 -9.86
N ALA A 45 2.05 12.59 -10.44
CA ALA A 45 2.31 11.23 -10.91
C ALA A 45 3.41 11.15 -11.99
N ARG A 46 3.73 12.25 -12.68
CA ARG A 46 4.86 12.31 -13.63
C ARG A 46 6.22 12.34 -12.93
N THR A 47 6.25 12.84 -11.69
CA THR A 47 7.46 13.02 -10.90
C THR A 47 7.81 11.77 -10.10
N ILE A 48 6.79 11.01 -9.68
CA ILE A 48 6.90 9.68 -9.06
C ILE A 48 7.32 8.68 -10.14
#